data_AF-A0A843HW06-F1
#
_entry.id   AF-A0A843HW06-F1
#
_cell.length_a   1.000
_cell.length_b   1.000
_cell.length_c   1.000
_cell.angle_alpha   90.00
_cell.angle_beta   90.00
_cell.angle_gamma   90.00
#
_symmetry.space_group_name_H-M   'P 1'
#
loop_
_entity.id
_entity.type
_entity.pdbx_description
1 polymer ?
#
loop_
_entity_poly.entity_id
_entity_poly.type
_entity_poly.pdbx_seq_one_letter_code
_entity_poly.pdbx_strand_id
1 'polypeptide(L)'
;MRVPKRILLADGAIITLNEVNEEYFCLKVRDLNEAINILKSKGYKETKLAKNLGETVSLIKPISSLEEIHVRVYAEDNCLYSHAEISRKYIQHLTTNSIPAILEVKRDLEELQPILLYKGIKVIKILEDENVNMREPKIPVPWLGIIFFLLGIALIKYIRR
;
A
#
# COMPACT_ATOMS: atom_id res chain seq x y z
N MET A 1 5.27 4.41 -9.75
CA MET A 1 4.32 5.10 -8.85
C MET A 1 4.79 6.51 -8.59
N ARG A 2 3.85 7.46 -8.44
CA ARG A 2 4.22 8.83 -8.06
C ARG A 2 4.30 8.99 -6.55
N VAL A 3 5.43 9.50 -6.07
CA VAL A 3 5.63 9.85 -4.65
C VAL A 3 5.94 11.34 -4.51
N PRO A 4 5.47 12.00 -3.43
CA PRO A 4 5.84 13.39 -3.17
C PRO A 4 7.33 13.49 -2.84
N LYS A 5 8.02 14.46 -3.44
CA LYS A 5 9.42 14.76 -3.15
C LYS A 5 9.58 16.11 -2.46
N ARG A 6 8.77 17.10 -2.85
CA ARG A 6 8.70 18.40 -2.18
C ARG A 6 7.26 18.80 -1.93
N ILE A 7 6.98 19.21 -0.70
CA ILE A 7 5.63 19.58 -0.25
C ILE A 7 5.63 20.93 0.45
N LEU A 8 4.56 21.70 0.25
CA LEU A 8 4.24 22.90 1.00
C LEU A 8 3.18 22.56 2.05
N LEU A 9 3.49 22.83 3.30
CA LEU A 9 2.61 22.62 4.44
C LEU A 9 1.79 23.87 4.76
N ALA A 10 0.72 23.69 5.54
CA ALA A 10 -0.20 24.76 5.91
C ALA A 10 0.42 25.81 6.85
N ASP A 11 1.49 25.45 7.56
CA ASP A 11 2.31 26.36 8.37
C ASP A 11 3.31 27.18 7.52
N GLY A 12 3.33 26.98 6.21
CA GLY A 12 4.24 27.64 5.27
C GLY A 12 5.57 26.92 5.08
N ALA A 13 5.83 25.82 5.80
CA ALA A 13 7.07 25.08 5.66
C ALA A 13 7.14 24.35 4.31
N ILE A 14 8.32 24.38 3.69
CA ILE A 14 8.64 23.59 2.50
C ILE A 14 9.54 22.44 2.93
N ILE A 15 9.04 21.22 2.78
CA ILE A 15 9.78 20.00 3.15
C ILE A 15 10.28 19.32 1.87
N THR A 16 11.55 18.95 1.87
CA THR A 16 12.15 18.06 0.86
C THR A 16 12.31 16.69 1.47
N LEU A 17 11.76 15.67 0.81
CA LEU A 17 11.71 14.30 1.28
C LEU A 17 12.79 13.50 0.55
N ASN A 18 13.81 13.09 1.29
CA ASN A 18 14.88 12.23 0.75
C ASN A 18 14.45 10.76 0.76
N GLU A 19 13.68 10.36 1.77
CA GLU A 19 13.03 9.06 1.87
C GLU A 19 11.57 9.30 2.30
N VAL A 20 10.64 8.72 1.55
CA VAL A 20 9.21 8.88 1.80
C VAL A 20 8.76 7.70 2.65
N ASN A 21 8.50 7.93 3.94
CA ASN A 21 7.87 6.93 4.80
C ASN A 21 6.35 7.03 4.68
N GLU A 22 5.71 5.91 4.34
CA GLU A 22 4.26 5.77 4.21
C GLU A 22 3.49 6.16 5.49
N GLU A 23 4.07 5.94 6.67
CA GLU A 23 3.45 6.26 7.96
C GLU A 23 3.32 7.77 8.19
N TYR A 24 4.09 8.59 7.46
CA TYR A 24 4.02 10.04 7.61
C TYR A 24 2.90 10.66 6.80
N PHE A 25 2.31 9.93 5.86
CA PHE A 25 1.26 10.43 4.99
C PHE A 25 -0.08 9.80 5.32
N CYS A 26 -1.05 10.64 5.66
CA CYS A 26 -2.45 10.24 5.80
C CYS A 26 -3.32 10.96 4.78
N LEU A 27 -4.23 10.23 4.14
CA LEU A 27 -5.40 10.82 3.47
C LEU A 27 -6.57 10.83 4.44
N LYS A 28 -6.92 12.02 4.92
CA LYS A 28 -8.06 12.20 5.81
C LYS A 28 -9.33 12.45 4.99
N VAL A 29 -10.34 11.62 5.24
CA VAL A 29 -11.66 11.74 4.62
C VAL A 29 -12.72 12.07 5.67
N ARG A 30 -13.88 12.58 5.22
CA ARG A 30 -15.02 12.86 6.11
C ARG A 30 -15.82 11.60 6.42
N ASP A 31 -16.07 10.79 5.39
CA ASP A 31 -16.82 9.54 5.48
C ASP A 31 -15.94 8.37 5.04
N LEU A 32 -15.58 7.51 5.99
CA LEU A 32 -14.78 6.32 5.73
C LEU A 32 -15.54 5.26 4.92
N ASN A 33 -16.84 5.10 5.16
CA ASN A 33 -17.64 4.09 4.47
C ASN A 33 -17.78 4.45 2.99
N GLU A 34 -18.01 5.73 2.71
CA GLU A 34 -18.03 6.25 1.34
C GLU A 34 -16.66 6.04 0.67
N ALA A 35 -15.56 6.40 1.34
CA ALA A 35 -14.21 6.17 0.82
C ALA A 35 -13.93 4.69 0.52
N ILE A 36 -14.30 3.78 1.43
CA ILE A 36 -14.16 2.33 1.24
C ILE A 36 -14.98 1.86 0.03
N ASN A 37 -16.21 2.34 -0.12
CA ASN A 37 -17.08 1.96 -1.24
C ASN A 37 -16.52 2.44 -2.58
N ILE A 38 -15.99 3.66 -2.63
CA ILE A 38 -15.34 4.21 -3.83
C ILE A 38 -14.11 3.37 -4.17
N LEU A 39 -13.23 3.09 -3.19
CA LEU A 39 -12.07 2.23 -3.42
C LEU A 39 -12.50 0.85 -3.92
N LYS A 40 -13.53 0.23 -3.32
CA LYS A 40 -14.05 -1.05 -3.82
C LYS A 40 -14.51 -0.96 -5.28
N SER A 41 -15.20 0.12 -5.66
CA SER A 41 -15.61 0.35 -7.06
C SER A 41 -14.41 0.55 -8.01
N LYS A 42 -13.28 1.07 -7.51
CA LYS A 42 -12.00 1.20 -8.24
C LYS A 42 -11.17 -0.09 -8.27
N GLY A 43 -11.74 -1.22 -7.85
CA GLY A 43 -11.14 -2.55 -7.93
C GLY A 43 -10.35 -2.97 -6.68
N TYR A 44 -10.41 -2.20 -5.59
CA TYR A 44 -9.84 -2.63 -4.32
C TYR A 44 -10.72 -3.71 -3.68
N LYS A 45 -10.09 -4.64 -2.95
CA LYS A 45 -10.77 -5.74 -2.26
C LYS A 45 -10.30 -5.79 -0.82
N GLU A 46 -11.19 -6.15 0.08
CA GLU A 46 -10.81 -6.41 1.47
C GLU A 46 -9.84 -7.59 1.55
N THR A 47 -8.81 -7.43 2.36
CA THR A 47 -7.85 -8.49 2.67
C THR A 47 -7.72 -8.62 4.17
N LYS A 48 -7.45 -9.84 4.63
CA LYS A 48 -7.00 -10.05 6.00
C LYS A 48 -5.49 -9.81 6.03
N LEU A 49 -5.05 -8.79 6.77
CA LEU A 49 -3.64 -8.62 7.05
C LEU A 49 -3.11 -9.77 7.91
N ALA A 50 -1.83 -10.10 7.74
CA ALA A 50 -1.13 -11.02 8.63
C ALA A 50 -0.99 -10.47 10.05
N LYS A 51 -1.07 -9.14 10.22
CA LYS A 51 -0.99 -8.43 11.49
C LYS A 51 -2.04 -7.32 11.52
N ASN A 52 -2.90 -7.33 12.53
CA ASN A 52 -3.81 -6.23 12.83
C ASN A 52 -3.04 -5.18 13.66
N LEU A 53 -2.91 -3.96 13.14
CA LEU A 53 -2.23 -2.83 13.78
C LEU A 53 -3.23 -1.78 14.29
N GLY A 54 -4.49 -2.17 14.51
CA GLY A 54 -5.58 -1.29 14.91
C GLY A 54 -6.38 -0.73 13.74
N GLU A 55 -6.05 -1.10 12.49
CA GLU A 55 -6.86 -0.71 11.34
C GLU A 55 -8.25 -1.38 11.36
N THR A 56 -9.26 -0.61 10.96
CA THR A 56 -10.65 -1.08 10.86
C THR A 56 -10.85 -1.94 9.62
N VAL A 57 -10.24 -1.53 8.50
CA VAL A 57 -10.32 -2.21 7.20
C VAL A 57 -8.98 -2.15 6.50
N SER A 58 -8.61 -3.25 5.84
CA SER A 58 -7.48 -3.31 4.92
C SER A 58 -7.93 -3.67 3.53
N LEU A 59 -7.54 -2.86 2.56
CA LEU A 59 -7.89 -3.02 1.15
C LEU A 59 -6.64 -3.26 0.33
N ILE A 60 -6.76 -4.07 -0.72
CA ILE A 60 -5.70 -4.29 -1.72
C ILE A 60 -6.22 -4.12 -3.14
N LYS A 61 -5.35 -3.65 -4.03
CA LYS A 61 -5.61 -3.57 -5.47
C LYS A 61 -4.37 -4.02 -6.24
N PRO A 62 -4.44 -5.10 -7.03
CA PRO A 62 -3.37 -5.45 -7.97
C PRO A 62 -3.19 -4.33 -8.99
N ILE A 63 -1.95 -3.92 -9.21
CA ILE A 63 -1.58 -2.94 -10.25
C ILE A 63 -0.79 -3.59 -11.39
N SER A 64 -0.19 -4.76 -11.12
CA SER A 64 0.46 -5.61 -12.11
C SER A 64 0.34 -7.08 -11.72
N SER A 65 1.01 -7.98 -12.44
CA SER A 65 1.11 -9.38 -12.05
C SER A 65 1.98 -9.61 -10.80
N LEU A 66 2.80 -8.64 -10.41
CA LEU A 66 3.77 -8.74 -9.31
C LEU A 66 3.49 -7.78 -8.16
N GLU A 67 2.72 -6.72 -8.37
CA GLU A 67 2.62 -5.59 -7.45
C GLU A 67 1.17 -5.35 -7.02
N GLU A 68 0.99 -4.96 -5.75
CA GLU A 68 -0.30 -4.64 -5.15
C GLU A 68 -0.20 -3.32 -4.37
N ILE A 69 -1.22 -2.46 -4.49
CA ILE A 69 -1.44 -1.33 -3.57
C ILE A 69 -2.20 -1.84 -2.36
N HIS A 70 -1.75 -1.46 -1.18
CA HIS A 70 -2.38 -1.70 0.11
C HIS A 70 -2.87 -0.38 0.69
N VAL A 71 -4.08 -0.39 1.22
CA VAL A 71 -4.68 0.74 1.92
C VAL A 71 -5.15 0.28 3.29
N ARG A 72 -4.66 0.92 4.34
CA ARG A 72 -5.08 0.69 5.72
C ARG A 72 -5.97 1.85 6.15
N VAL A 73 -7.16 1.52 6.65
CA VAL A 73 -8.17 2.49 7.07
C VAL A 73 -8.29 2.48 8.59
N TYR A 74 -8.11 3.64 9.21
CA TYR A 74 -8.21 3.81 10.66
C TYR A 74 -9.43 4.68 11.01
N ALA A 75 -10.33 4.12 11.83
CA ALA A 75 -11.56 4.81 12.25
C ALA A 75 -11.34 5.92 13.28
N GLU A 76 -10.26 5.86 14.06
CA GLU A 76 -10.02 6.82 15.15
C GLU A 76 -9.77 8.25 14.62
N ASP A 77 -9.07 8.38 13.50
CA ASP A 77 -8.65 9.66 12.92
C ASP A 77 -9.21 9.90 11.49
N ASN A 78 -10.00 8.95 10.97
CA ASN A 78 -10.46 8.89 9.58
C ASN A 78 -9.32 8.95 8.56
N CYS A 79 -8.18 8.36 8.89
CA CYS A 79 -7.01 8.32 8.01
C CYS A 79 -6.93 7.05 7.18
N LEU A 80 -6.55 7.23 5.92
CA LEU A 80 -6.14 6.17 5.01
C LEU A 80 -4.63 6.29 4.78
N TYR A 81 -3.91 5.23 5.13
CA TYR A 81 -2.49 5.06 4.85
C TYR A 81 -2.34 4.11 3.68
N SER A 82 -1.36 4.34 2.83
CA SER A 82 -1.20 3.49 1.64
C SER A 82 0.23 3.34 1.18
N HIS A 83 0.52 2.13 0.74
CA HIS A 83 1.79 1.75 0.16
C HIS A 83 1.56 0.71 -0.92
N ALA A 84 2.58 0.47 -1.72
CA ALA A 84 2.63 -0.60 -2.68
C ALA A 84 3.75 -1.55 -2.31
N GLU A 85 3.46 -2.83 -2.41
CA GLU A 85 4.40 -3.91 -2.14
C GLU A 85 4.30 -4.98 -3.23
N ILE A 86 5.29 -5.87 -3.25
CA ILE A 86 5.20 -7.09 -4.03
C ILE A 86 4.00 -7.89 -3.51
N SER A 87 3.18 -8.39 -4.43
CA SER A 87 1.98 -9.16 -4.14
C SER A 87 2.29 -10.30 -3.17
N ARG A 88 1.39 -10.50 -2.22
CA ARG A 88 1.52 -11.55 -1.20
C ARG A 88 1.54 -12.97 -1.74
N LYS A 89 1.24 -13.14 -3.03
CA LYS A 89 1.37 -14.41 -3.75
C LYS A 89 2.83 -14.87 -3.85
N TYR A 90 3.80 -13.96 -3.74
CA TYR A 90 5.22 -14.24 -3.93
C TYR A 90 6.00 -14.03 -2.63
N ILE A 91 6.97 -14.90 -2.32
CA ILE A 91 7.79 -14.79 -1.09
C ILE A 91 8.47 -13.44 -0.96
N GLN A 92 8.83 -12.83 -2.09
CA GLN A 92 9.56 -11.57 -2.10
C GLN A 92 8.80 -10.42 -1.42
N HIS A 93 7.50 -10.56 -1.17
CA HIS A 93 6.75 -9.65 -0.29
C HIS A 93 7.34 -9.56 1.13
N LEU A 94 8.09 -10.58 1.59
CA LEU A 94 8.71 -10.61 2.92
C LEU A 94 10.04 -9.85 3.00
N THR A 95 10.67 -9.58 1.86
CA THR A 95 12.04 -9.05 1.81
C THR A 95 12.16 -7.74 1.04
N THR A 96 11.11 -7.34 0.34
CA THR A 96 11.11 -6.14 -0.51
C THR A 96 10.47 -5.00 0.27
N ASN A 97 11.10 -3.81 0.21
CA ASN A 97 10.52 -2.61 0.81
C ASN A 97 9.28 -2.18 0.04
N SER A 98 8.35 -1.57 0.77
CA SER A 98 7.18 -0.92 0.22
C SER A 98 7.53 0.48 -0.33
N ILE A 99 6.67 1.00 -1.20
CA ILE A 99 6.72 2.37 -1.71
C ILE A 99 5.42 3.07 -1.35
N PRO A 100 5.44 4.31 -0.84
CA PRO A 100 4.22 5.05 -0.58
C PRO A 100 3.32 5.18 -1.81
N ALA A 101 2.02 4.90 -1.65
CA ALA A 101 1.04 4.94 -2.74
C ALA A 101 0.01 6.06 -2.57
N ILE A 102 0.32 7.05 -1.71
CA ILE A 102 -0.65 8.06 -1.27
C ILE A 102 -1.22 8.89 -2.42
N LEU A 103 -0.43 9.21 -3.44
CA LEU A 103 -0.91 9.99 -4.58
C LEU A 103 -1.85 9.19 -5.49
N GLU A 104 -1.60 7.88 -5.63
CA GLU A 104 -2.48 6.99 -6.39
C GLU A 104 -3.84 6.86 -5.69
N VAL A 105 -3.84 6.62 -4.38
CA VAL A 105 -5.09 6.51 -3.59
C VAL A 105 -5.81 7.86 -3.53
N LYS A 106 -5.07 8.98 -3.44
CA LYS A 106 -5.66 10.32 -3.50
C LYS A 106 -6.40 10.55 -4.81
N ARG A 107 -5.84 10.11 -5.93
CA ARG A 107 -6.47 10.21 -7.26
C ARG A 107 -7.72 9.33 -7.34
N ASP A 108 -7.65 8.11 -6.81
CA ASP A 108 -8.79 7.20 -6.78
C ASP A 108 -9.96 7.73 -5.92
N LEU A 109 -9.67 8.61 -4.95
CA LEU A 109 -10.63 9.27 -4.04
C LEU A 109 -10.87 10.75 -4.36
N GLU A 110 -10.53 11.24 -5.54
CA GLU A 110 -10.58 12.67 -5.86
C GLU A 110 -11.96 13.32 -5.62
N GLU A 111 -13.04 12.58 -5.87
CA GLU A 111 -14.43 13.01 -5.66
C GLU A 111 -14.76 13.36 -4.20
N LEU A 112 -14.06 12.76 -3.23
CA LEU A 112 -14.23 13.08 -1.81
C LEU A 112 -13.42 14.28 -1.35
N GLN A 113 -12.57 14.84 -2.22
CA GLN A 113 -11.63 15.91 -1.90
C GLN A 113 -10.85 15.64 -0.60
N PRO A 114 -10.16 14.48 -0.48
CA PRO A 114 -9.46 14.10 0.74
C PRO A 114 -8.36 15.11 1.09
N ILE A 115 -8.19 15.34 2.39
CA ILE A 115 -7.13 16.20 2.90
C ILE A 115 -5.87 15.36 3.07
N LEU A 116 -4.82 15.72 2.33
CA LEU A 116 -3.50 15.13 2.52
C LEU A 116 -2.82 15.74 3.75
N LEU A 117 -2.40 14.89 4.68
CA LEU A 117 -1.64 15.25 5.87
C LEU A 117 -0.23 14.66 5.77
N TYR A 118 0.77 15.44 6.19
CA TYR A 118 2.14 15.00 6.43
C TYR A 118 2.49 15.24 7.90
N LYS A 119 2.74 14.17 8.66
CA LYS A 119 2.98 14.22 10.12
C LYS A 119 1.92 15.05 10.88
N GLY A 120 0.65 14.88 10.48
CA GLY A 120 -0.49 15.60 11.06
C GLY A 120 -0.72 17.02 10.54
N ILE A 121 0.21 17.58 9.75
CA ILE A 121 0.08 18.93 9.17
C ILE A 121 -0.49 18.83 7.76
N LYS A 122 -1.48 19.68 7.46
CA LYS A 122 -2.10 19.70 6.13
C LYS A 122 -1.07 20.08 5.06
N VAL A 123 -1.00 19.25 4.02
CA VAL A 123 -0.26 19.55 2.78
C VAL A 123 -1.14 20.44 1.92
N ILE A 124 -0.66 21.65 1.63
CA ILE A 124 -1.34 22.61 0.76
C ILE A 124 -1.07 22.29 -0.71
N LYS A 125 0.18 21.95 -1.03
CA LYS A 125 0.60 21.71 -2.41
C LYS A 125 1.75 20.71 -2.46
N ILE A 126 1.70 19.80 -3.44
CA ILE A 126 2.85 19.00 -3.85
C ILE A 126 3.60 19.85 -4.88
N LEU A 127 4.82 20.25 -4.55
CA LEU A 127 5.65 21.12 -5.37
C LEU A 127 6.44 20.32 -6.40
N GLU A 128 6.87 19.12 -6.02
CA GLU A 128 7.62 18.19 -6.86
C GLU A 128 7.21 16.77 -6.48
N ASP A 129 6.94 15.94 -7.47
CA ASP A 129 6.76 14.50 -7.35
C ASP A 129 7.78 13.78 -8.23
N GLU A 130 8.01 12.50 -7.93
CA GLU A 130 8.89 11.65 -8.73
C GLU A 130 8.24 10.29 -8.98
N ASN A 131 8.62 9.68 -10.10
CA ASN A 131 8.23 8.32 -10.41
C ASN A 131 9.24 7.36 -9.79
N VAL A 132 8.79 6.58 -8.82
CA VAL A 132 9.56 5.50 -8.22
C VAL A 132 8.96 4.17 -8.66
N ASN A 133 9.82 3.27 -9.13
CA ASN A 133 9.45 1.90 -9.47
C ASN A 133 9.90 0.98 -8.35
N MET A 134 9.09 -0.04 -8.04
CA MET A 134 9.54 -1.09 -7.13
C MET A 134 10.70 -1.85 -7.77
N ARG A 135 11.60 -2.32 -6.92
CA ARG A 135 12.67 -3.20 -7.37
C ARG A 135 12.07 -4.57 -7.64
N GLU A 136 11.77 -4.85 -8.90
CA GLU A 136 11.21 -6.13 -9.30
C GLU A 136 12.17 -7.30 -9.01
N PRO A 137 11.67 -8.42 -8.47
CA PRO A 137 12.49 -9.60 -8.26
C PRO A 137 12.81 -10.26 -9.59
N LYS A 138 14.08 -10.62 -9.80
CA LYS A 138 14.52 -11.33 -11.03
C LYS A 138 13.74 -12.62 -11.28
N ILE A 139 13.36 -13.32 -10.21
CA ILE A 139 12.61 -14.57 -10.27
C ILE A 139 11.51 -14.48 -9.19
N PRO A 140 10.27 -14.12 -9.55
CA PRO A 140 9.15 -14.14 -8.60
C PRO A 140 8.83 -15.59 -8.22
N VAL A 141 8.81 -15.91 -6.93
CA VAL A 141 8.59 -17.29 -6.45
C VAL A 141 7.22 -17.38 -5.76
N PRO A 142 6.21 -18.00 -6.39
CA PRO A 142 4.88 -18.14 -5.80
C PRO A 142 4.89 -19.10 -4.60
N TRP A 143 4.16 -18.74 -3.53
CA TRP A 143 3.99 -19.61 -2.36
C TRP A 143 3.44 -21.00 -2.71
N LEU A 144 2.45 -21.05 -3.62
CA LEU A 144 1.83 -22.30 -4.04
C LEU A 144 2.84 -23.26 -4.66
N GLY A 145 3.80 -22.75 -5.45
CA GLY A 145 4.85 -23.59 -6.04
C GLY A 145 5.70 -24.28 -4.99
N ILE A 146 5.99 -23.60 -3.88
CA ILE A 146 6.77 -24.17 -2.76
C ILE A 146 5.97 -25.22 -2.01
N ILE A 147 4.70 -24.98 -1.76
CA ILE A 147 3.83 -25.95 -1.07
C ILE A 147 3.79 -27.25 -1.86
N PHE A 148 3.57 -27.20 -3.18
CA PHE A 148 3.57 -28.39 -4.03
C PHE A 148 4.93 -29.10 -4.06
N PHE A 149 6.04 -28.35 -4.10
CA PHE A 149 7.38 -28.93 -4.04
C PHE A 149 7.62 -29.70 -2.72
N LEU A 150 7.27 -29.10 -1.58
CA LEU A 150 7.41 -29.73 -0.26
C LEU A 150 6.51 -30.96 -0.11
N LEU A 151 5.26 -30.88 -0.57
CA LEU A 151 4.33 -32.02 -0.58
C LEU A 151 4.88 -33.17 -1.43
N GLY A 152 5.46 -32.89 -2.59
CA GLY A 152 6.10 -33.90 -3.44
C GLY A 152 7.25 -34.62 -2.74
N ILE A 153 8.14 -33.88 -2.06
CA ILE A 153 9.24 -34.46 -1.28
C ILE A 153 8.69 -35.33 -0.15
N ALA A 154 7.66 -34.87 0.56
CA ALA A 154 7.03 -35.61 1.65
C ALA A 154 6.41 -36.92 1.13
N LEU A 155 5.71 -36.88 -0.01
CA LEU A 155 5.10 -38.06 -0.64
C LEU A 155 6.16 -39.09 -1.06
N ILE A 156 7.26 -38.66 -1.67
CA ILE A 156 8.37 -39.55 -2.05
C ILE A 156 8.98 -40.21 -0.81
N LYS A 157 9.17 -39.45 0.28
CA LYS A 157 9.66 -40.01 1.56
C LYS A 157 8.67 -41.01 2.17
N TYR A 158 7.37 -40.76 2.05
CA TYR A 158 6.32 -41.66 2.55
C TYR A 158 6.27 -42.97 1.75
N ILE A 159 6.37 -42.93 0.42
CA ILE A 159 6.34 -44.12 -0.44
C ILE A 159 7.60 -44.99 -0.27
N ARG A 160 8.76 -44.37 0.05
CA ARG A 160 10.03 -45.08 0.25
C ARG A 160 10.22 -45.65 1.66
N ARG A 161 9.23 -45.51 2.54
CA ARG A 161 9.27 -45.97 3.93
C ARG A 161 8.31 -47.14 4.12
#